data_AF-A0A371MPH2-F1
#
_entry.id   AF-A0A371MPH2-F1
#
_cell.length_a   1.000
_cell.length_b   1.000
_cell.length_c   1.000
_cell.angle_alpha   90.00
_cell.angle_beta   90.00
_cell.angle_gamma   90.00
#
_symmetry.space_group_name_H-M   'P 1'
#
loop_
_entity.id
_entity.type
_entity.pdbx_description
1 polymer ?
#
loop_
_entity_poly.entity_id
_entity_poly.type
_entity_poly.pdbx_seq_one_letter_code
_entity_poly.pdbx_strand_id
1 'polypeptide(L)'
;MSRLRSLVKFALVAMALALVAAPVAAQSINRAAIDELNTQLLYVALPLTLFVELVLFYAIYRFRNNDDPKPTTDDPALEITWTVATAVILVFVGISGYYVLTNPYLTPAVAAASGDDTADMEVEVVAYQWGWEFRYPEENITTQNRLVIPQDRDVRLVMESEDVIHSIYVPDLGVKQDIFPSQEQVARTRATQTGEYDLYCAELCGTGHSRMHGQVVVMTQSEYDSWVDAKTASSGTATVESATNNSTASAVARNPSSTPASTTTDAAVRPPTA
;
A
#
# COMPACT_ATOMS: atom_id res chain seq x y z
N MET A 1 15.40 -41.98 -19.85
CA MET A 1 15.82 -42.07 -18.43
C MET A 1 16.76 -40.93 -18.00
N SER A 2 17.73 -40.47 -18.80
CA SER A 2 18.64 -39.36 -18.42
C SER A 2 17.94 -38.01 -18.22
N ARG A 3 16.99 -37.66 -19.10
CA ARG A 3 16.24 -36.39 -19.01
C ARG A 3 15.35 -36.29 -17.76
N LEU A 4 14.71 -37.39 -17.37
CA LEU A 4 13.89 -37.46 -16.15
C LEU A 4 14.75 -37.31 -14.89
N ARG A 5 15.95 -37.91 -14.86
CA ARG A 5 16.92 -37.73 -13.77
C ARG A 5 17.47 -36.31 -13.68
N SER A 6 17.69 -35.64 -14.82
CA SER A 6 18.09 -34.22 -14.83
C SER A 6 16.97 -33.30 -14.34
N LEU A 7 15.72 -33.56 -14.72
CA LEU A 7 14.55 -32.79 -14.26
C LEU A 7 14.34 -32.92 -12.75
N VAL A 8 14.43 -34.14 -12.20
CA VAL A 8 14.30 -34.37 -10.75
C VAL A 8 15.43 -33.69 -9.97
N LYS A 9 16.67 -33.72 -10.48
CA LYS A 9 17.79 -33.00 -9.86
C LYS A 9 17.59 -31.49 -9.89
N PHE A 10 17.08 -30.94 -10.99
CA PHE A 10 16.81 -29.51 -11.11
C PHE A 10 15.69 -29.07 -10.15
N ALA A 11 14.63 -29.89 -10.03
CA ALA A 11 13.55 -29.65 -9.08
C ALA A 11 14.02 -29.71 -7.62
N LEU A 12 14.87 -30.68 -7.27
CA LEU A 12 15.45 -30.79 -5.92
C LEU A 12 16.40 -29.64 -5.61
N VAL A 13 17.19 -29.18 -6.58
CA VAL A 13 18.07 -28.00 -6.41
C VAL A 13 17.24 -26.73 -6.29
N ALA A 14 16.18 -26.55 -7.10
CA ALA A 14 15.29 -25.40 -7.00
C ALA A 14 14.53 -25.39 -5.66
N MET A 15 14.07 -26.54 -5.18
CA MET A 15 13.44 -26.69 -3.87
C MET A 15 14.42 -26.38 -2.74
N ALA A 16 15.66 -26.88 -2.82
CA ALA A 16 16.71 -26.56 -1.86
C ALA A 16 17.10 -25.08 -1.89
N LEU A 17 17.12 -24.43 -3.06
CA LEU A 17 17.39 -22.99 -3.20
C LEU A 17 16.25 -22.16 -2.60
N ALA A 18 14.99 -22.56 -2.82
CA ALA A 18 13.81 -21.93 -2.25
C ALA A 18 13.75 -22.06 -0.71
N LEU A 19 14.27 -23.17 -0.15
CA LEU A 19 14.40 -23.39 1.30
C LEU A 19 15.52 -22.56 1.95
N VAL A 20 16.47 -22.02 1.17
CA VAL A 20 17.62 -21.24 1.67
C VAL A 20 17.43 -19.73 1.49
N ALA A 21 16.39 -19.29 0.79
CA ALA A 21 15.98 -17.89 0.78
C ALA A 21 15.44 -17.53 2.17
N ALA A 22 16.31 -17.01 3.05
CA ALA A 22 15.90 -16.48 4.33
C ALA A 22 14.86 -15.37 4.09
N PRO A 23 13.78 -15.31 4.88
CA PRO A 23 12.85 -14.18 4.81
C PRO A 23 13.65 -12.90 5.11
N VAL A 24 13.44 -11.87 4.29
CA VAL A 24 13.90 -10.51 4.62
C VAL A 24 13.30 -10.17 5.98
N ALA A 25 14.12 -9.68 6.92
CA ALA A 25 13.64 -9.32 8.25
C ALA A 25 12.48 -8.33 8.11
N ALA A 26 11.39 -8.55 8.85
CA ALA A 26 10.24 -7.67 8.81
C ALA A 26 10.64 -6.25 9.26
N GLN A 27 10.41 -5.28 8.38
CA GLN A 27 10.81 -3.89 8.56
C GLN A 27 9.77 -3.06 9.34
N SER A 28 8.62 -3.66 9.63
CA SER A 28 7.55 -3.08 10.45
C SER A 28 6.73 -4.19 11.14
N ILE A 29 5.92 -3.80 12.11
CA ILE A 29 4.95 -4.72 12.74
C ILE A 29 3.83 -5.15 11.78
N ASN A 30 3.46 -4.31 10.79
CA ASN A 30 2.47 -4.67 9.78
C ASN A 30 3.03 -5.82 8.93
N ARG A 31 4.27 -5.67 8.45
CA ARG A 31 4.96 -6.65 7.63
C ARG A 31 5.14 -7.96 8.38
N ALA A 32 5.54 -7.90 9.66
CA ALA A 32 5.69 -9.08 10.51
C ALA A 32 4.40 -9.89 10.62
N ALA A 33 3.27 -9.22 10.85
CA ALA A 33 1.96 -9.89 10.95
C ALA A 33 1.51 -10.52 9.62
N ILE A 34 1.77 -9.85 8.49
CA ILE A 34 1.49 -10.40 7.15
C ILE A 34 2.37 -11.63 6.87
N ASP A 35 3.66 -11.55 7.19
CA ASP A 35 4.62 -12.64 6.96
C ASP A 35 4.34 -13.86 7.82
N GLU A 36 3.93 -13.64 9.07
CA GLU A 36 3.52 -14.73 9.96
C GLU A 36 2.31 -15.48 9.40
N LEU A 37 1.26 -14.75 8.98
CA LEU A 37 0.08 -15.36 8.35
C LEU A 37 0.47 -16.13 7.08
N ASN A 38 1.24 -15.49 6.19
CA ASN A 38 1.68 -16.13 4.95
C ASN A 38 2.48 -17.42 5.22
N THR A 39 3.36 -17.40 6.22
CA THR A 39 4.16 -18.58 6.61
C THR A 39 3.27 -19.70 7.14
N GLN A 40 2.28 -19.39 7.99
CA GLN A 40 1.31 -20.37 8.49
C GLN A 40 0.49 -20.98 7.36
N LEU A 41 0.01 -20.16 6.41
CA LEU A 41 -0.74 -20.63 5.25
C LEU A 41 0.12 -21.50 4.33
N LEU A 42 1.40 -21.14 4.14
CA LEU A 42 2.34 -21.94 3.34
C LEU A 42 2.61 -23.32 3.94
N TYR A 43 2.68 -23.46 5.27
CA TYR A 43 2.84 -24.76 5.92
C TYR A 43 1.69 -25.72 5.65
N VAL A 44 0.48 -25.21 5.43
CA VAL A 44 -0.69 -26.02 5.06
C VAL A 44 -0.78 -26.21 3.55
N ALA A 45 -0.55 -25.15 2.77
CA ALA A 45 -0.67 -25.18 1.32
C ALA A 45 0.37 -26.10 0.67
N LEU A 46 1.64 -26.04 1.09
CA LEU A 46 2.72 -26.77 0.42
C LEU A 46 2.54 -28.30 0.45
N PRO A 47 2.25 -28.95 1.59
CA PRO A 47 1.96 -30.39 1.62
C PRO A 47 0.72 -30.77 0.78
N LEU A 48 -0.33 -29.95 0.80
CA LEU A 48 -1.56 -30.21 0.02
C LEU A 48 -1.29 -30.11 -1.48
N THR A 49 -0.60 -29.07 -1.92
CA THR A 49 -0.20 -28.90 -3.33
C THR A 49 0.68 -30.05 -3.77
N LEU A 50 1.68 -30.45 -2.98
CA LEU A 50 2.52 -31.60 -3.30
C LEU A 50 1.72 -32.90 -3.36
N PHE A 51 0.79 -33.12 -2.43
CA PHE A 51 -0.09 -34.29 -2.45
C PHE A 51 -0.92 -34.37 -3.73
N VAL A 52 -1.62 -33.27 -4.09
CA VAL A 52 -2.44 -33.20 -5.30
C VAL A 52 -1.58 -33.38 -6.55
N GLU A 53 -0.45 -32.68 -6.64
CA GLU A 53 0.45 -32.78 -7.79
C GLU A 53 1.03 -34.19 -7.94
N LEU A 54 1.40 -34.86 -6.84
CA LEU A 54 1.88 -36.25 -6.88
C LEU A 54 0.80 -37.23 -7.33
N VAL A 55 -0.44 -37.05 -6.88
CA VAL A 55 -1.58 -37.90 -7.31
C VAL A 55 -1.85 -37.69 -8.80
N LEU A 56 -1.88 -36.44 -9.27
CA LEU A 56 -2.07 -36.11 -10.69
C LEU A 56 -0.92 -36.65 -11.54
N PHE A 57 0.33 -36.43 -11.13
CA PHE A 57 1.51 -36.95 -11.82
C PHE A 57 1.49 -38.48 -11.87
N TYR A 58 1.15 -39.14 -10.76
CA TYR A 58 0.99 -40.59 -10.70
C TYR A 58 -0.11 -41.05 -11.66
N ALA A 59 -1.28 -40.41 -11.66
CA ALA A 59 -2.39 -40.76 -12.53
C ALA A 59 -2.00 -40.62 -14.01
N ILE A 60 -1.41 -39.49 -14.38
CA ILE A 60 -0.93 -39.24 -15.75
C ILE A 60 0.12 -40.27 -16.14
N TYR A 61 1.10 -40.55 -15.29
CA TYR A 61 2.19 -41.48 -15.61
C TYR A 61 1.73 -42.93 -15.70
N ARG A 62 0.93 -43.38 -14.71
CA ARG A 62 0.52 -44.78 -14.55
C ARG A 62 -0.56 -45.19 -15.55
N PHE A 63 -1.47 -44.28 -15.88
CA PHE A 63 -2.61 -44.55 -16.77
C PHE A 63 -2.44 -43.92 -18.17
N ARG A 64 -1.24 -43.45 -18.51
CA ARG A 64 -0.90 -43.02 -19.87
C ARG A 64 -1.09 -44.17 -20.86
N ASN A 65 -1.75 -43.90 -21.99
CA ASN A 65 -2.00 -44.87 -23.07
C ASN A 65 -2.79 -46.11 -22.61
N ASN A 66 -3.79 -45.92 -21.74
CA ASN A 66 -4.69 -46.99 -21.37
C ASN A 66 -5.85 -47.11 -22.37
N ASP A 67 -5.74 -48.07 -23.29
CA ASP A 67 -6.71 -48.28 -24.36
C ASP A 67 -8.00 -49.00 -23.88
N ASP A 68 -8.02 -49.51 -22.64
CA ASP A 68 -9.18 -50.15 -22.01
C ASP A 68 -9.45 -49.55 -20.60
N PRO A 69 -10.02 -48.32 -20.52
CA PRO A 69 -10.35 -47.69 -19.25
C PRO A 69 -11.56 -48.36 -18.59
N LYS A 70 -11.41 -48.74 -17.31
CA LYS A 70 -12.53 -49.23 -16.50
C LYS A 70 -13.48 -48.07 -16.16
N PRO A 71 -14.80 -48.31 -16.09
CA PRO A 71 -15.76 -47.32 -15.62
C PRO A 71 -15.44 -46.88 -14.18
N THR A 72 -15.54 -45.58 -13.91
CA THR A 72 -15.44 -45.03 -12.55
C THR A 72 -16.62 -45.53 -11.72
N THR A 73 -16.35 -45.91 -10.48
CA THR A 73 -17.37 -46.26 -9.49
C THR A 73 -17.44 -45.18 -8.44
N ASP A 74 -18.64 -44.84 -7.98
CA ASP A 74 -18.83 -43.88 -6.91
C ASP A 74 -18.36 -44.46 -5.57
N ASP A 75 -17.66 -43.65 -4.77
CA ASP A 75 -17.22 -44.01 -3.42
C ASP A 75 -17.64 -42.89 -2.44
N PRO A 76 -18.82 -43.02 -1.80
CA PRO A 76 -19.32 -42.01 -0.88
C PRO A 76 -18.39 -41.75 0.32
N ALA A 77 -17.60 -42.75 0.74
CA ALA A 77 -16.69 -42.57 1.86
C ALA A 77 -15.52 -41.65 1.48
N LEU A 78 -15.00 -41.78 0.25
CA LEU A 78 -13.99 -40.87 -0.30
C LEU A 78 -14.53 -39.44 -0.44
N GLU A 79 -15.74 -39.29 -0.97
CA GLU A 79 -16.39 -38.00 -1.15
C GLU A 79 -16.60 -37.25 0.18
N ILE A 80 -17.09 -37.95 1.20
CA ILE A 80 -17.26 -37.39 2.55
C ILE A 80 -15.90 -37.02 3.14
N THR A 81 -14.90 -37.88 2.98
CA THR A 81 -13.56 -37.66 3.56
C THR A 81 -12.92 -36.39 3.03
N TRP A 82 -12.87 -36.16 1.71
CA TRP A 82 -12.27 -34.93 1.18
C TRP A 82 -13.08 -33.68 1.52
N THR A 83 -14.39 -33.82 1.66
CA THR A 83 -15.29 -32.70 1.94
C THR A 83 -15.07 -32.21 3.36
N VAL A 84 -15.00 -33.15 4.30
CA VAL A 84 -14.66 -32.87 5.70
C VAL A 84 -13.25 -32.32 5.82
N ALA A 85 -12.27 -32.92 5.13
CA ALA A 85 -10.89 -32.41 5.14
C ALA A 85 -10.81 -30.95 4.66
N THR A 86 -11.49 -30.63 3.56
CA THR A 86 -11.58 -29.26 3.01
C THR A 86 -12.25 -28.31 4.00
N ALA A 87 -13.36 -28.72 4.62
CA ALA A 87 -14.06 -27.91 5.61
C ALA A 87 -13.16 -27.57 6.82
N VAL A 88 -12.39 -28.54 7.32
CA VAL A 88 -11.45 -28.31 8.43
C VAL A 88 -10.36 -27.30 8.04
N ILE A 89 -9.80 -27.41 6.82
CA ILE A 89 -8.81 -26.46 6.31
C ILE A 89 -9.41 -25.05 6.22
N LEU A 90 -10.64 -24.91 5.72
CA LEU A 90 -11.31 -23.62 5.62
C LEU A 90 -11.58 -22.99 6.99
N VAL A 91 -11.94 -23.79 7.99
CA VAL A 91 -12.10 -23.30 9.38
C VAL A 91 -10.77 -22.79 9.92
N PHE A 92 -9.67 -23.53 9.71
CA PHE A 92 -8.33 -23.09 10.10
C PHE A 92 -7.93 -21.77 9.43
N VAL A 93 -8.11 -21.65 8.12
CA VAL A 93 -7.81 -20.42 7.36
C VAL A 93 -8.68 -19.27 7.84
N GLY A 94 -9.97 -19.51 8.08
CA GLY A 94 -10.92 -18.51 8.57
C GLY A 94 -10.54 -17.96 9.94
N ILE A 95 -10.19 -18.84 10.89
CA ILE A 95 -9.75 -18.44 12.24
C ILE A 95 -8.43 -17.64 12.16
N SER A 96 -7.46 -18.13 11.38
CA SER A 96 -6.16 -17.47 11.24
C SER A 96 -6.30 -16.08 10.60
N GLY A 97 -7.13 -15.97 9.54
CA GLY A 97 -7.45 -14.69 8.90
C GLY A 97 -8.18 -13.72 9.82
N TYR A 98 -9.07 -14.21 10.70
CA TYR A 98 -9.80 -13.37 11.64
C TYR A 98 -8.87 -12.66 12.65
N TYR A 99 -7.82 -13.32 13.15
CA TYR A 99 -6.84 -12.69 14.03
C TYR A 99 -6.10 -11.53 13.36
N VAL A 100 -5.83 -11.66 12.06
CA VAL A 100 -5.18 -10.61 11.26
C VAL A 100 -6.15 -9.46 10.96
N LEU A 101 -7.41 -9.76 10.65
CA LEU A 101 -8.46 -8.75 10.41
C LEU A 101 -8.84 -7.95 11.67
N THR A 102 -8.54 -8.47 12.86
CA THR A 102 -8.75 -7.76 14.13
C THR A 102 -7.51 -6.97 14.58
N ASN A 103 -6.44 -6.96 13.79
CA ASN A 103 -5.24 -6.19 14.09
C ASN A 103 -5.39 -4.72 13.60
N PRO A 104 -5.24 -3.72 14.49
CA PRO A 104 -5.39 -2.30 14.13
C PRO A 104 -4.33 -1.79 13.14
N TYR A 105 -3.18 -2.45 13.02
CA TYR A 105 -2.16 -2.07 12.02
C TYR A 105 -2.47 -2.58 10.61
N LEU A 106 -3.44 -3.49 10.47
CA LEU A 106 -3.78 -4.10 9.17
C LEU A 106 -5.18 -3.71 8.70
N THR A 107 -6.08 -3.39 9.63
CA THR A 107 -7.49 -3.14 9.30
C THR A 107 -7.90 -1.71 9.71
N PRO A 108 -8.20 -0.83 8.75
CA PRO A 108 -8.56 0.58 9.00
C PRO A 108 -9.75 0.76 9.93
N ALA A 109 -10.80 -0.06 9.78
CA ALA A 109 -11.99 0.03 10.61
C ALA A 109 -11.66 -0.27 12.08
N VAL A 110 -10.74 -1.21 12.32
CA VAL A 110 -10.25 -1.51 13.66
C VAL A 110 -9.33 -0.41 14.15
N ALA A 111 -8.44 0.11 13.29
CA ALA A 111 -7.58 1.25 13.61
C ALA A 111 -8.39 2.46 14.09
N ALA A 112 -9.44 2.82 13.34
CA ALA A 112 -10.34 3.93 13.67
C ALA A 112 -11.17 3.67 14.93
N ALA A 113 -11.61 2.42 15.15
CA ALA A 113 -12.42 2.06 16.32
C ALA A 113 -11.62 1.85 17.61
N SER A 114 -10.30 1.60 17.51
CA SER A 114 -9.47 1.23 18.66
C SER A 114 -9.38 2.32 19.73
N GLY A 115 -9.57 3.59 19.36
CA GLY A 115 -9.57 4.73 20.30
C GLY A 115 -8.28 4.88 21.12
N ASP A 116 -7.24 4.10 20.79
CA ASP A 116 -5.92 4.19 21.38
C ASP A 116 -5.15 5.24 20.60
N ASP A 117 -5.33 6.49 21.02
CA ASP A 117 -4.67 7.69 20.50
C ASP A 117 -3.44 8.05 21.35
N THR A 118 -3.03 7.19 22.30
CA THR A 118 -2.24 7.64 23.45
C THR A 118 -0.72 7.71 23.24
N ALA A 119 -0.21 7.39 22.05
CA ALA A 119 1.20 7.60 21.71
C ALA A 119 1.51 7.71 20.20
N ASP A 120 0.50 7.82 19.33
CA ASP A 120 0.68 7.77 17.88
C ASP A 120 1.09 9.16 17.35
N MET A 121 2.24 9.25 16.68
CA MET A 121 2.58 10.41 15.87
C MET A 121 1.57 10.52 14.72
N GLU A 122 0.87 11.64 14.63
CA GLU A 122 -0.07 11.88 13.54
C GLU A 122 0.61 12.52 12.34
N VAL A 123 0.35 11.97 11.15
CA VAL A 123 0.73 12.57 9.88
C VAL A 123 -0.49 12.62 8.98
N GLU A 124 -0.87 13.82 8.57
CA GLU A 124 -1.90 13.99 7.55
C GLU A 124 -1.29 13.71 6.17
N VAL A 125 -1.95 12.88 5.38
CA VAL A 125 -1.54 12.51 4.03
C VAL A 125 -2.60 13.00 3.06
N VAL A 126 -2.19 13.85 2.15
CA VAL A 126 -3.04 14.37 1.08
C VAL A 126 -2.58 13.75 -0.23
N ALA A 127 -3.45 12.97 -0.86
CA ALA A 127 -3.23 12.38 -2.16
C ALA A 127 -3.89 13.23 -3.26
N TYR A 128 -3.15 13.47 -4.35
CA TYR A 128 -3.64 14.20 -5.52
C TYR A 128 -2.95 13.68 -6.78
N GLN A 129 -3.50 13.95 -7.96
CA GLN A 129 -2.90 13.62 -9.25
C GLN A 129 -1.64 14.48 -9.48
N TRP A 130 -0.41 13.97 -9.46
CA TRP A 130 0.06 12.60 -9.16
C TRP A 130 1.20 12.67 -8.15
N GLY A 131 0.87 13.01 -6.91
CA GLY A 131 1.83 13.21 -5.85
C GLY A 131 1.20 13.07 -4.47
N TRP A 132 2.07 13.21 -3.48
CA TRP A 132 1.76 13.06 -2.08
C TRP A 132 2.19 14.31 -1.34
N GLU A 133 1.34 14.83 -0.47
CA GLU A 133 1.72 15.83 0.52
C GLU A 133 1.55 15.22 1.91
N PHE A 134 2.56 15.41 2.75
CA PHE A 134 2.56 14.96 4.14
C PHE A 134 2.67 16.17 5.05
N ARG A 135 1.70 16.33 5.95
CA ARG A 135 1.66 17.43 6.92
C ARG A 135 1.84 16.86 8.32
N TYR A 136 2.70 17.51 9.08
CA TYR A 136 3.04 17.19 10.46
C TYR A 136 2.45 18.33 11.31
N PRO A 137 1.22 18.19 11.82
CA PRO A 137 0.48 19.29 12.42
C PRO A 137 1.11 19.78 13.74
N GLU A 138 1.71 18.87 14.53
CA GLU A 138 2.38 19.23 15.79
C GLU A 138 3.62 20.11 15.54
N GLU A 139 4.38 19.79 14.49
CA GLU A 139 5.61 20.50 14.13
C GLU A 139 5.39 21.65 13.12
N ASN A 140 4.18 21.77 12.56
CA ASN A 140 3.82 22.70 11.49
C ASN A 140 4.77 22.58 10.28
N ILE A 141 5.07 21.34 9.88
CA ILE A 141 5.93 21.01 8.73
C ILE A 141 5.06 20.42 7.62
N THR A 142 5.38 20.76 6.37
CA THR A 142 4.81 20.11 5.19
C THR A 142 5.92 19.62 4.28
N THR A 143 5.76 18.42 3.74
CA THR A 143 6.68 17.80 2.77
C THR A 143 5.92 17.24 1.59
N GLN A 144 6.59 17.16 0.44
CA GLN A 144 6.02 16.60 -0.78
C GLN A 144 6.80 15.35 -1.18
N ASN A 145 6.08 14.27 -1.49
CA ASN A 145 6.61 12.98 -1.94
C ASN A 145 7.66 12.34 -1.01
N ARG A 146 7.81 12.83 0.23
CA ARG A 146 8.78 12.33 1.21
C ARG A 146 8.16 12.32 2.61
N LEU A 147 7.65 11.17 3.02
CA LEU A 147 7.21 10.91 4.39
C LEU A 147 8.44 10.62 5.25
N VAL A 148 8.55 11.25 6.42
CA VAL A 148 9.65 11.08 7.37
C VAL A 148 9.06 10.67 8.70
N ILE A 149 9.47 9.52 9.23
CA ILE A 149 8.94 8.97 10.47
C ILE A 149 10.08 8.40 11.34
N PRO A 150 9.96 8.44 12.67
CA PRO A 150 10.91 7.78 13.56
C PRO A 150 10.66 6.26 13.61
N GLN A 151 11.73 5.48 13.79
CA GLN A 151 11.63 4.06 14.08
C GLN A 151 11.01 3.81 15.47
N ASP A 152 10.46 2.62 15.68
CA ASP A 152 9.92 2.11 16.94
C ASP A 152 8.84 2.99 17.59
N ARG A 153 8.25 3.91 16.82
CA ARG A 153 7.12 4.76 17.22
C ARG A 153 5.90 4.43 16.39
N ASP A 154 4.74 4.44 17.02
CA ASP A 154 3.48 4.35 16.30
C ASP A 154 3.22 5.62 15.50
N VAL A 155 2.86 5.42 14.24
CA VAL A 155 2.48 6.49 13.32
C VAL A 155 1.07 6.23 12.83
N ARG A 156 0.20 7.22 13.05
CA ARG A 156 -1.16 7.26 12.52
C ARG A 156 -1.17 8.14 11.27
N LEU A 157 -1.41 7.52 10.12
CA LEU A 157 -1.59 8.20 8.85
C LEU A 157 -3.07 8.51 8.67
N VAL A 158 -3.41 9.79 8.69
CA VAL A 158 -4.76 10.29 8.44
C VAL A 158 -4.81 10.77 7.00
N MET A 159 -5.55 10.09 6.15
CA MET A 159 -5.42 10.22 4.70
C MET A 159 -6.72 10.71 4.07
N GLU A 160 -6.60 11.66 3.14
CA GLU A 160 -7.68 12.12 2.28
C GLU A 160 -7.18 12.30 0.84
N SER A 161 -8.08 12.17 -0.13
CA SER A 161 -7.82 12.49 -1.53
C SER A 161 -8.50 13.79 -1.94
N GLU A 162 -7.77 14.64 -2.67
CA GLU A 162 -8.32 15.89 -3.22
C GLU A 162 -9.08 15.69 -4.54
N ASP A 163 -8.94 14.53 -5.21
CA ASP A 163 -9.48 14.32 -6.55
C ASP A 163 -10.14 12.95 -6.78
N VAL A 164 -9.36 11.91 -7.08
CA VAL A 164 -9.82 10.55 -7.42
C VAL A 164 -9.37 9.57 -6.35
N ILE A 165 -9.79 8.31 -6.45
CA ILE A 165 -9.31 7.30 -5.52
C ILE A 165 -7.81 7.06 -5.76
N HIS A 166 -7.04 7.02 -4.67
CA HIS A 166 -5.64 6.61 -4.64
C HIS A 166 -5.46 5.46 -3.65
N SER A 167 -4.26 4.91 -3.56
CA SER A 167 -3.93 3.94 -2.52
C SER A 167 -2.48 4.12 -2.12
N ILE A 168 -2.24 4.50 -0.86
CA ILE A 168 -0.88 4.56 -0.32
C ILE A 168 -0.36 3.12 -0.23
N TYR A 169 0.83 2.84 -0.75
CA TYR A 169 1.43 1.51 -0.65
C TYR A 169 2.93 1.55 -0.42
N VAL A 170 3.36 1.03 0.71
CA VAL A 170 4.77 0.87 1.12
C VAL A 170 5.02 -0.63 1.33
N PRO A 171 5.48 -1.36 0.30
CA PRO A 171 5.53 -2.83 0.33
C PRO A 171 6.35 -3.42 1.48
N ASP A 172 7.52 -2.84 1.75
CA ASP A 172 8.45 -3.32 2.79
C ASP A 172 7.89 -3.07 4.20
N LEU A 173 7.13 -2.00 4.38
CA LEU A 173 6.45 -1.73 5.65
C LEU A 173 5.08 -2.42 5.74
N GLY A 174 4.62 -3.15 4.71
CA GLY A 174 3.32 -3.82 4.73
C GLY A 174 2.12 -2.87 4.84
N VAL A 175 2.29 -1.59 4.53
CA VAL A 175 1.21 -0.59 4.60
C VAL A 175 0.58 -0.47 3.22
N LYS A 176 -0.70 -0.83 3.08
CA LYS A 176 -1.52 -0.50 1.90
C LYS A 176 -2.88 -0.01 2.37
N GLN A 177 -3.31 1.16 1.91
CA GLN A 177 -4.67 1.64 2.19
C GLN A 177 -5.20 2.52 1.06
N ASP A 178 -6.42 2.22 0.62
CA ASP A 178 -7.14 3.02 -0.37
C ASP A 178 -7.67 4.30 0.30
N ILE A 179 -7.54 5.40 -0.43
CA ILE A 179 -7.85 6.77 -0.03
C ILE A 179 -8.95 7.29 -0.95
N PHE A 180 -10.11 7.61 -0.38
CA PHE A 180 -11.28 8.04 -1.11
C PHE A 180 -11.47 9.56 -0.98
N PRO A 181 -11.97 10.25 -2.01
CA PRO A 181 -12.36 11.64 -1.87
C PRO A 181 -13.48 11.81 -0.84
N SER A 182 -13.42 12.90 -0.07
CA SER A 182 -14.43 13.30 0.92
C SER A 182 -14.64 12.31 2.09
N GLN A 183 -13.67 11.42 2.33
CA GLN A 183 -13.69 10.45 3.43
C GLN A 183 -12.30 10.36 4.05
N GLU A 184 -12.22 10.56 5.35
CA GLU A 184 -10.99 10.32 6.11
C GLU A 184 -10.75 8.82 6.21
N GLN A 185 -9.54 8.40 5.81
CA GLN A 185 -9.09 7.02 5.92
C GLN A 185 -7.89 6.95 6.86
N VAL A 186 -7.81 5.91 7.67
CA VAL A 186 -6.72 5.75 8.66
C VAL A 186 -5.90 4.50 8.35
N ALA A 187 -4.58 4.65 8.38
CA ALA A 187 -3.64 3.54 8.43
C ALA A 187 -2.69 3.76 9.61
N ARG A 188 -2.20 2.67 10.20
CA ARG A 188 -1.20 2.72 11.27
C ARG A 188 0.04 1.96 10.85
N THR A 189 1.20 2.42 11.29
CA THR A 189 2.44 1.65 11.14
C THR A 189 3.40 1.92 12.28
N ARG A 190 4.25 0.94 12.56
CA ARG A 190 5.43 1.09 13.42
C ARG A 190 6.59 0.43 12.69
N ALA A 191 7.44 1.25 12.10
CA ALA A 191 8.63 0.78 11.40
C ALA A 191 9.73 0.44 12.42
N THR A 192 10.39 -0.70 12.26
CA THR A 192 11.39 -1.22 13.21
C THR A 192 12.82 -1.10 12.70
N GLN A 193 12.99 -0.71 11.43
CA GLN A 193 14.29 -0.61 10.78
C GLN A 193 14.45 0.74 10.08
N THR A 194 15.53 1.46 10.37
CA THR A 194 15.90 2.68 9.64
C THR A 194 16.17 2.39 8.17
N GLY A 195 15.83 3.32 7.29
CA GLY A 195 16.10 3.21 5.87
C GLY A 195 15.20 4.12 5.04
N GLU A 196 15.42 4.08 3.73
CA GLU A 196 14.52 4.67 2.75
C GLU A 196 13.72 3.56 2.08
N TYR A 197 12.40 3.72 2.04
CA TYR A 197 11.45 2.76 1.49
C TYR A 197 10.65 3.42 0.37
N ASP A 198 10.38 2.66 -0.69
CA ASP A 198 9.59 3.18 -1.81
C ASP A 198 8.11 3.28 -1.43
N LEU A 199 7.51 4.42 -1.78
CA LEU A 199 6.08 4.64 -1.71
C LEU A 199 5.49 4.66 -3.13
N TYR A 200 4.41 3.92 -3.32
CA TYR A 200 3.67 3.81 -4.56
C TYR A 200 2.21 4.23 -4.39
N CYS A 201 1.62 4.73 -5.48
CA CYS A 201 0.17 4.66 -5.65
C CYS A 201 -0.23 3.28 -6.15
N ALA A 202 -1.09 2.57 -5.43
CA ALA A 202 -1.54 1.21 -5.75
C ALA A 202 -3.02 1.14 -6.19
N GLU A 203 -3.59 2.26 -6.63
CA GLU A 203 -4.92 2.35 -7.23
C GLU A 203 -4.85 3.22 -8.49
N LEU A 204 -5.49 2.78 -9.59
CA LEU A 204 -5.32 3.42 -10.89
C LEU A 204 -5.94 4.83 -10.90
N CYS A 205 -5.12 5.84 -10.64
CA CYS A 205 -5.56 7.23 -10.46
C CYS A 205 -5.40 8.12 -11.72
N GLY A 206 -5.17 7.54 -12.90
CA GLY A 206 -5.11 8.28 -14.17
C GLY A 206 -3.78 8.15 -14.93
N THR A 207 -3.51 9.06 -15.87
CA THR A 207 -2.41 8.93 -16.84
C THR A 207 -1.01 9.02 -16.21
N GLY A 208 -0.87 9.69 -15.07
CA GLY A 208 0.38 9.77 -14.31
C GLY A 208 0.51 8.71 -13.21
N HIS A 209 -0.42 7.76 -13.09
CA HIS A 209 -0.43 6.75 -12.02
C HIS A 209 0.92 6.03 -11.85
N SER A 210 1.54 5.59 -12.95
CA SER A 210 2.83 4.89 -12.91
C SER A 210 4.04 5.76 -12.55
N ARG A 211 3.83 7.06 -12.32
CA ARG A 211 4.87 8.01 -11.87
C ARG A 211 4.57 8.58 -10.49
N MET A 212 3.44 8.21 -9.88
CA MET A 212 3.02 8.66 -8.57
C MET A 212 3.78 7.90 -7.48
N HIS A 213 5.07 8.21 -7.36
CA HIS A 213 5.96 7.65 -6.36
C HIS A 213 6.28 8.69 -5.28
N GLY A 214 6.61 8.18 -4.11
CA GLY A 214 7.25 8.96 -3.06
C GLY A 214 8.27 8.10 -2.34
N GLN A 215 8.73 8.59 -1.20
CA GLN A 215 9.64 7.85 -0.34
C GLN A 215 9.20 7.96 1.11
N VAL A 216 9.33 6.86 1.86
CA VAL A 216 9.23 6.87 3.31
C VAL A 216 10.63 6.74 3.89
N VAL A 217 10.99 7.65 4.77
CA VAL A 217 12.30 7.70 5.42
C VAL A 217 12.08 7.37 6.88
N VAL A 218 12.58 6.22 7.31
CA VAL A 218 12.58 5.81 8.70
C VAL A 218 13.94 6.13 9.28
N MET A 219 13.97 6.89 10.37
CA MET A 219 15.21 7.30 11.02
C MET A 219 15.14 7.08 12.52
N THR A 220 16.28 7.17 13.20
CA THR A 220 16.29 7.14 14.67
C THR A 220 15.55 8.36 15.23
N GLN A 221 15.04 8.26 16.47
CA GLN A 221 14.34 9.39 17.10
C GLN A 221 15.22 10.66 17.12
N SER A 222 16.52 10.54 17.42
CA SER A 222 17.45 11.69 17.42
C SER A 222 17.65 12.32 16.06
N GLU A 223 17.65 11.52 14.98
CA GLU A 223 17.73 12.04 13.61
C GLU A 223 16.43 12.72 13.20
N TYR A 224 15.28 12.18 13.62
CA TYR A 224 13.97 12.79 13.41
C TYR A 224 13.89 14.16 14.08
N ASP A 225 14.28 14.25 15.35
CA ASP A 225 14.30 15.51 16.10
C ASP A 225 15.20 16.54 15.39
N SER A 226 16.39 16.11 14.95
CA SER A 226 17.31 16.96 14.19
C SER A 226 16.74 17.43 12.86
N TRP A 227 15.98 16.58 12.18
CA TRP A 227 15.29 16.90 10.93
C TRP A 227 14.16 17.93 11.15
N VAL A 228 13.38 17.76 12.23
CA VAL A 228 12.34 18.72 12.65
C VAL A 228 12.96 20.08 12.94
N ASP A 229 14.02 20.13 13.76
CA ASP A 229 14.72 21.37 14.12
C ASP A 229 15.21 22.12 12.87
N ALA A 230 15.81 21.39 11.92
CA ALA A 230 16.29 21.96 10.66
C ALA A 230 15.15 22.53 9.80
N LYS A 231 14.01 21.84 9.73
CA LYS A 231 12.83 22.30 8.97
C LYS A 231 12.19 23.54 9.59
N THR A 232 12.02 23.55 10.91
CA THR A 232 11.43 24.67 11.63
C THR A 232 12.31 25.91 11.56
N ALA A 233 13.64 25.76 11.64
CA ALA A 233 14.58 26.87 11.45
C ALA A 233 14.52 27.47 10.04
N SER A 234 14.36 26.64 9.01
CA SER A 234 14.23 27.10 7.62
C SER A 234 12.92 27.86 7.36
N SER A 235 11.81 27.46 7.99
CA SER A 235 10.51 28.13 7.87
C SER A 235 10.49 29.52 8.52
N GLY A 236 11.29 29.73 9.58
CA GLY A 236 11.41 31.03 10.27
C GLY A 236 12.24 32.10 9.54
N THR A 237 13.03 31.73 8.53
CA THR A 237 13.94 32.66 7.83
C THR A 237 13.26 33.41 6.66
N ALA A 238 12.11 32.95 6.18
CA ALA A 238 11.43 33.51 5.01
C ALA A 238 10.69 34.85 5.25
N THR A 239 10.60 35.36 6.48
CA THR A 239 9.79 36.55 6.83
C THR A 239 10.56 37.84 7.11
N VAL A 240 11.90 37.86 7.02
CA VAL A 240 12.71 39.04 7.42
C VAL A 240 13.21 39.89 6.24
N GLU A 241 13.06 39.47 4.99
CA GLU A 241 13.67 40.15 3.83
C GLU A 241 12.66 40.75 2.82
N SER A 242 11.57 41.36 3.29
CA SER A 242 10.63 42.09 2.41
C SER A 242 10.05 43.38 3.00
N ALA A 243 10.70 43.96 4.02
CA ALA A 243 10.27 45.19 4.64
C ALA A 243 11.36 46.28 4.69
N THR A 244 12.17 46.43 3.63
CA THR A 244 12.85 47.71 3.38
C THR A 244 13.19 47.82 1.90
N ASN A 245 12.46 48.68 1.19
CA ASN A 245 12.87 49.48 0.02
C ASN A 245 11.67 49.69 -0.90
N ASN A 246 10.94 50.80 -0.70
CA ASN A 246 10.83 51.87 -1.70
C ASN A 246 9.66 52.81 -1.35
N SER A 247 9.93 53.80 -0.51
CA SER A 247 9.12 55.02 -0.45
C SER A 247 9.93 56.13 -1.09
N THR A 248 9.68 56.40 -2.37
CA THR A 248 9.81 57.75 -2.91
C THR A 248 8.77 57.96 -4.01
N ALA A 249 7.88 58.91 -3.74
CA ALA A 249 6.78 59.33 -4.57
C ALA A 249 7.22 59.94 -5.91
N SER A 250 6.36 59.81 -6.93
CA SER A 250 6.12 60.93 -7.85
C SER A 250 4.74 60.80 -8.49
N ALA A 251 3.89 61.79 -8.22
CA ALA A 251 2.52 61.91 -8.70
C ALA A 251 2.43 62.98 -9.79
N VAL A 252 1.86 62.65 -10.96
CA VAL A 252 1.34 63.59 -11.99
C VAL A 252 0.26 62.82 -12.79
N ALA A 253 -1.04 62.91 -12.49
CA ALA A 253 -2.08 63.87 -12.90
C ALA A 253 -2.85 63.54 -14.22
N ARG A 254 -4.18 63.25 -14.08
CA ARG A 254 -5.40 63.66 -14.85
C ARG A 254 -5.44 63.51 -16.39
N ASN A 255 -6.53 63.21 -17.12
CA ASN A 255 -7.94 62.75 -16.99
C ASN A 255 -8.45 62.45 -18.46
N PRO A 256 -9.75 62.38 -18.87
CA PRO A 256 -10.35 61.23 -19.59
C PRO A 256 -11.00 61.55 -20.96
N SER A 257 -11.45 60.53 -21.72
CA SER A 257 -12.50 60.54 -22.79
C SER A 257 -12.31 59.26 -23.64
N SER A 258 -13.27 58.51 -24.17
CA SER A 258 -14.71 58.66 -24.42
C SER A 258 -15.33 57.27 -24.78
N THR A 259 -16.53 56.96 -24.29
CA THR A 259 -17.49 55.95 -24.82
C THR A 259 -18.27 56.57 -26.02
N PRO A 260 -19.23 55.92 -26.75
CA PRO A 260 -19.73 54.52 -26.72
C PRO A 260 -20.11 53.90 -28.10
N ALA A 261 -20.79 52.73 -28.04
CA ALA A 261 -21.70 52.08 -29.02
C ALA A 261 -21.07 50.87 -29.76
N SER A 262 -21.76 49.75 -30.07
CA SER A 262 -23.09 49.19 -29.74
C SER A 262 -23.22 47.83 -30.44
N THR A 263 -23.88 46.85 -29.79
CA THR A 263 -24.78 45.81 -30.36
C THR A 263 -24.27 44.83 -31.43
N THR A 264 -24.37 43.51 -31.19
CA THR A 264 -25.35 42.59 -31.84
C THR A 264 -25.03 41.12 -31.49
N THR A 265 -26.05 40.47 -30.90
CA THR A 265 -26.55 39.10 -31.04
C THR A 265 -25.80 38.16 -32.01
N ASP A 266 -25.48 36.93 -31.57
CA ASP A 266 -26.11 35.73 -32.17
C ASP A 266 -25.93 34.47 -31.31
N ALA A 267 -26.96 33.63 -31.33
CA ALA A 267 -27.07 32.36 -30.66
C ALA A 267 -26.97 31.20 -31.67
N ALA A 268 -26.23 30.14 -31.34
CA ALA A 268 -26.36 28.82 -31.97
C ALA A 268 -25.86 27.76 -30.97
N VAL A 269 -26.77 27.08 -30.27
CA VAL A 269 -27.33 25.75 -30.61
C VAL A 269 -26.28 24.63 -30.59
N ARG A 270 -26.36 23.78 -29.56
CA ARG A 270 -25.75 22.45 -29.52
C ARG A 270 -26.83 21.44 -29.11
N PRO A 271 -27.06 20.34 -29.84
CA PRO A 271 -28.05 19.34 -29.48
C PRO A 271 -27.46 18.28 -28.52
N PRO A 272 -28.28 17.60 -27.70
CA PRO A 272 -27.88 16.45 -26.89
C PRO A 272 -28.35 15.12 -27.51
N THR A 273 -27.50 14.09 -27.45
CA THR A 273 -27.82 12.64 -27.50
C THR A 273 -26.51 11.88 -27.24
N ALA A 274 -26.44 10.73 -26.57
CA ALA A 274 -27.41 9.84 -25.93
C ALA A 274 -26.72 9.16 -24.74
#